data_AF-A0A5J6L191-F1
#
_entry.id   AF-A0A5J6L191-F1
#
_cell.length_a   1.000
_cell.length_b   1.000
_cell.length_c   1.000
_cell.angle_alpha   90.00
_cell.angle_beta   90.00
_cell.angle_gamma   90.00
#
_symmetry.space_group_name_H-M   'P 1'
#
loop_
_entity.id
_entity.type
_entity.pdbx_description
1 polymer ?
#
loop_
_entity_poly.entity_id
_entity_poly.type
_entity_poly.pdbx_seq_one_letter_code
_entity_poly.pdbx_strand_id
1 'polypeptide(L)'
;MLVRIGAEDWLIHDTRYPENDARRLVACVRERGLDHIDVLWLQGEGLPSRFPRIQDALDTAARAVSTRSSRLRSRTETGRN
;
A
#
# COMPACT_ATOMS: atom_id res chain seq x y z
N MET A 1 8.26 0.36 -0.75
CA MET A 1 9.16 -0.53 -1.53
C MET A 1 8.32 -1.45 -2.37
N LEU A 2 8.68 -1.66 -3.63
CA LEU A 2 7.99 -2.59 -4.53
C LEU A 2 8.78 -3.90 -4.60
N VAL A 3 8.10 -5.03 -4.46
CA VAL A 3 8.70 -6.37 -4.49
C VAL A 3 8.02 -7.18 -5.58
N ARG A 4 8.79 -7.63 -6.57
CA ARG A 4 8.25 -8.50 -7.62
C ARG A 4 8.11 -9.92 -7.07
N ILE A 5 6.92 -10.50 -7.22
CA ILE A 5 6.61 -11.87 -6.76
C ILE A 5 6.26 -12.83 -7.89
N GLY A 6 5.95 -12.30 -9.08
CA GLY A 6 5.63 -13.09 -10.26
C GLY A 6 6.03 -12.38 -11.55
N ALA A 7 5.67 -12.96 -12.70
CA ALA A 7 5.91 -12.36 -14.00
C ALA A 7 5.18 -11.01 -14.14
N GLU A 8 3.93 -10.97 -13.67
CA GLU A 8 2.99 -9.86 -13.76
C GLU A 8 2.46 -9.44 -12.39
N ASP A 9 3.07 -9.91 -11.30
CA ASP A 9 2.61 -9.65 -9.93
C ASP A 9 3.72 -8.98 -9.10
N TRP A 10 3.34 -7.90 -8.42
CA TRP A 10 4.16 -7.15 -7.48
C TRP A 10 3.44 -6.93 -6.16
N LEU A 11 4.21 -6.72 -5.11
CA LEU A 11 3.73 -6.33 -3.79
C LEU A 11 4.27 -4.96 -3.43
N ILE A 12 3.42 -4.13 -2.83
CA ILE A 12 3.80 -2.85 -2.24
C ILE A 12 3.98 -3.08 -0.74
N HIS A 13 5.24 -2.95 -0.30
CA HIS A 13 5.62 -3.03 1.10
C HIS A 13 5.88 -1.65 1.69
N ASP A 14 5.36 -1.40 2.89
CA ASP A 14 5.72 -0.27 3.73
C ASP A 14 7.02 -0.58 4.48
N THR A 15 8.07 0.19 4.17
CA THR A 15 9.40 0.01 4.77
C THR A 15 9.50 0.52 6.21
N ARG A 16 8.44 1.12 6.75
CA ARG A 16 8.36 1.55 8.15
C ARG A 16 8.15 0.37 9.10
N TYR A 17 7.62 -0.74 8.60
CA TYR A 17 7.38 -1.95 9.38
C TYR A 17 8.46 -3.01 9.10
N PRO A 18 8.84 -3.80 10.13
CA PRO A 18 9.78 -4.90 9.95
C PRO A 18 9.21 -6.00 9.05
N GLU A 19 10.09 -6.85 8.54
CA GLU A 19 9.73 -7.86 7.54
C GLU A 19 8.70 -8.89 8.01
N ASN A 20 8.68 -9.12 9.33
CA ASN A 20 7.78 -10.06 9.99
C ASN A 20 6.43 -9.44 10.40
N ASP A 21 6.20 -8.17 10.09
CA ASP A 21 4.96 -7.47 10.42
C ASP A 21 3.95 -7.59 9.28
N ALA A 22 2.76 -8.11 9.57
CA ALA A 22 1.66 -8.16 8.59
C ALA A 22 1.26 -6.77 8.07
N ARG A 23 1.55 -5.70 8.83
CA ARG A 23 1.31 -4.30 8.44
C ARG A 23 2.25 -3.81 7.35
N ARG A 24 3.35 -4.54 7.09
CA ARG A 24 4.28 -4.24 6.00
C ARG A 24 3.61 -4.38 4.64
N LEU A 25 2.67 -5.31 4.48
CA LEU A 25 2.00 -5.52 3.19
C LEU A 25 0.86 -4.51 3.02
N VAL A 26 1.01 -3.60 2.05
CA VAL A 26 0.05 -2.51 1.80
C VAL A 26 -0.93 -2.90 0.70
N ALA A 27 -0.40 -3.40 -0.42
CA ALA A 27 -1.19 -3.77 -1.58
C ALA A 27 -0.49 -4.81 -2.46
N CYS A 28 -1.28 -5.53 -3.24
CA CYS A 28 -0.80 -6.40 -4.31
C CYS A 28 -1.13 -5.74 -5.65
N VAL A 29 -0.17 -5.65 -6.55
CA VAL A 29 -0.33 -5.12 -7.90
C VAL A 29 -0.23 -6.29 -8.88
N ARG A 30 -1.15 -6.33 -9.83
CA ARG A 30 -1.16 -7.28 -10.93
C ARG A 30 -1.25 -6.53 -12.25
N GLU A 31 -0.35 -6.80 -13.18
CA GLU A 31 -0.48 -6.33 -14.55
C GLU A 31 -1.66 -7.02 -15.24
N ARG A 32 -2.50 -6.24 -15.91
CA ARG A 32 -3.62 -6.74 -16.71
C ARG A 32 -3.43 -6.29 -18.15
N GLY A 33 -2.52 -6.99 -18.82
CA GLY A 33 -2.13 -6.69 -20.19
C GLY A 33 -1.34 -5.38 -20.29
N LEU A 34 -1.48 -4.68 -21.43
CA LEU A 34 -0.62 -3.53 -21.77
C LEU A 34 -1.17 -2.17 -21.33
N ASP A 35 -2.43 -2.11 -20.88
CA ASP A 35 -3.17 -0.85 -20.75
C ASP A 35 -3.34 -0.40 -19.28
N HIS A 36 -3.38 -1.35 -18.35
CA HIS A 36 -3.63 -1.06 -16.95
C HIS A 36 -3.07 -2.12 -16.02
N ILE A 37 -2.95 -1.71 -14.76
CA ILE A 37 -2.66 -2.57 -13.63
C ILE A 37 -3.87 -2.61 -12.70
N ASP A 38 -4.09 -3.77 -12.11
CA ASP A 38 -5.02 -3.98 -11.00
C ASP A 38 -4.23 -3.92 -9.68
N VAL A 39 -4.82 -3.29 -8.68
CA VAL A 39 -4.23 -3.07 -7.37
C VAL A 39 -5.24 -3.49 -6.31
N LEU A 40 -4.88 -4.53 -5.59
CA LEU A 40 -5.62 -5.02 -4.45
C LEU A 40 -5.06 -4.40 -3.17
N TRP A 41 -5.80 -3.46 -2.60
CA TRP A 41 -5.46 -2.80 -1.35
C TRP A 41 -5.83 -3.67 -0.16
N LEU A 42 -4.85 -4.01 0.68
CA LEU A 42 -5.11 -4.75 1.91
C LEU A 42 -5.42 -3.83 3.09
N GLN A 43 -4.98 -2.57 3.02
CA GLN A 43 -5.03 -1.61 4.13
C GLN A 43 -5.67 -0.27 3.76
N GLY A 44 -6.23 -0.15 2.55
CA GLY A 44 -6.85 1.08 2.05
C GLY A 44 -8.29 0.84 1.60
N GLU A 45 -9.25 1.19 2.45
CA GLU A 45 -10.65 1.22 2.06
C GLU A 45 -10.93 2.42 1.14
N GLY A 46 -11.66 2.18 0.04
CA GLY A 46 -12.07 3.23 -0.90
C GLY A 46 -11.00 3.74 -1.86
N LEU A 47 -9.84 3.06 -1.93
CA LEU A 47 -8.82 3.39 -2.92
C LEU A 47 -9.17 2.78 -4.29
N PRO A 48 -8.89 3.50 -5.40
CA PRO A 48 -9.08 2.94 -6.73
C PRO A 48 -8.21 1.70 -6.92
N SER A 49 -8.79 0.64 -7.45
CA SER A 49 -8.10 -0.65 -7.67
C SER A 49 -7.52 -0.77 -9.07
N ARG A 50 -7.66 0.24 -9.94
CA ARG A 50 -7.18 0.19 -11.33
C ARG A 50 -6.43 1.45 -11.65
N PHE A 51 -5.21 1.28 -12.17
CA PHE A 51 -4.34 2.38 -12.54
C PHE A 51 -3.73 2.14 -13.93
N PRO A 52 -3.43 3.20 -14.68
CA PRO A 52 -2.73 3.07 -15.96
C PRO A 52 -1.26 2.70 -15.77
N ARG A 53 -0.63 3.11 -14.67
CA ARG A 53 0.79 2.86 -14.37
C ARG A 53 1.00 2.50 -12.91
N ILE A 54 2.06 1.75 -12.65
CA ILE A 54 2.48 1.36 -11.28
C ILE A 54 2.94 2.54 -10.43
N GLN A 55 3.39 3.63 -11.05
CA GLN A 55 3.74 4.86 -10.36
C GLN A 55 2.53 5.53 -9.68
N ASP A 56 1.38 5.60 -10.35
CA ASP A 56 0.14 6.17 -9.77
C ASP A 56 -0.36 5.33 -8.58
N ALA A 57 -0.23 4.01 -8.68
CA ALA A 57 -0.53 3.10 -7.58
C ALA A 57 0.43 3.33 -6.40
N LEU A 58 1.73 3.53 -6.66
CA LEU A 58 2.72 3.79 -5.63
C LEU A 58 2.48 5.12 -4.90
N ASP A 59 2.12 6.19 -5.63
CA ASP A 59 1.77 7.49 -5.04
C ASP A 59 0.53 7.36 -4.14
N THR A 60 -0.51 6.69 -4.64
CA THR A 60 -1.73 6.43 -3.87
C THR A 60 -1.43 5.63 -2.60
N ALA A 61 -0.56 4.61 -2.70
CA ALA A 61 -0.12 3.82 -1.55
C ALA A 61 0.62 4.68 -0.52
N ALA A 62 1.54 5.55 -0.97
CA ALA A 62 2.29 6.44 -0.09
C ALA A 62 1.38 7.42 0.66
N ARG A 63 0.34 7.93 0.00
CA ARG A 63 -0.67 8.80 0.63
C ARG A 63 -1.55 8.06 1.62
N ALA A 64 -1.95 6.83 1.30
CA ALA A 64 -2.73 5.97 2.19
C ALA A 64 -1.94 5.62 3.48
N VAL A 65 -0.68 5.22 3.34
CA VAL A 65 0.24 4.93 4.45
C VAL A 65 0.48 6.16 5.33
N SER A 66 0.65 7.33 4.72
CA SER A 66 0.85 8.59 5.45
C SER A 66 -0.38 8.97 6.28
N THR A 67 -1.58 8.81 5.71
CA THR A 67 -2.86 9.05 6.41
C THR A 67 -3.08 8.06 7.55
N ARG A 68 -2.66 6.81 7.39
CA ARG A 68 -2.75 5.82 8.47
C ARG A 68 -1.78 6.13 9.61
N SER A 69 -0.56 6.57 9.27
CA SER A 69 0.48 6.89 10.25
C SER A 69 0.07 8.08 11.13
N SER A 70 -0.62 9.08 10.58
CA SER A 70 -1.17 10.18 11.37
C SER A 70 -2.27 9.70 12.33
N ARG A 71 -3.22 8.86 11.87
CA ARG A 71 -4.26 8.29 12.75
C ARG A 71 -3.70 7.44 13.90
N LEU A 72 -2.66 6.65 13.63
CA LEU A 72 -2.02 5.83 14.66
C LEU A 72 -1.25 6.68 15.68
N ARG A 73 -0.56 7.75 15.23
CA ARG A 73 0.13 8.71 16.11
C ARG A 73 -0.86 9.42 17.03
N SER A 74 -1.97 9.96 16.49
CA SER A 74 -2.98 10.64 17.29
C SER A 74 -3.61 9.74 18.35
N ARG A 75 -3.77 8.44 18.06
CA ARG A 75 -4.34 7.49 19.02
C ARG A 75 -3.39 7.14 20.18
N THR A 76 -2.08 7.26 20.00
CA THR A 76 -1.11 7.09 21.10
C THR A 76 -0.98 8.32 22.01
N GLU A 77 -1.49 9.49 21.60
CA GLU A 77 -1.37 10.74 22.36
C GLU A 77 -2.57 11.00 23.29
N THR A 78 -3.69 10.30 23.14
CA THR A 78 -4.88 10.41 24.02
C THR A 78 -4.81 9.49 25.25
N GLY A 79 -3.73 8.73 25.45
CA GLY A 79 -3.63 7.68 26.48
C GLY A 79 -2.79 8.00 27.72
N ARG A 80 -2.56 9.27 28.04
CA ARG A 80 -1.93 9.68 29.31
C ARG A 80 -2.68 10.86 29.91
N ASN A 81 -3.65 10.57 30.78
CA ASN A 81 -4.03 11.45 31.88
C ASN A 81 -4.36 10.60 33.09
#